data_AF-A0A1I4EDA0-F1
#
_entry.id   AF-A0A1I4EDA0-F1
#
_cell.length_a   1.000
_cell.length_b   1.000
_cell.length_c   1.000
_cell.angle_alpha   90.00
_cell.angle_beta   90.00
_cell.angle_gamma   90.00
#
_symmetry.space_group_name_H-M   'P 1'
#
loop_
_entity.id
_entity.type
_entity.pdbx_description
1 polymer ?
#
loop_
_entity_poly.entity_id
_entity_poly.type
_entity_poly.pdbx_seq_one_letter_code
_entity_poly.pdbx_strand_id
1 'polypeptide(L)'
;MRLTEWDGKVALRRHGISLPDAALITGDLPPPGFDDAVVKAQLLEGGRGKRGLVRRAEGDVPGTARTIRGLLGDPAAPLMLEQPVAIVQEIFLALRVDGTAQAIEVLCAPDGGVEVESGAPPLRWHILPEAPGAIATGLRVLRDRFAPDIAARLSRLAVRLARVMVAEDLESLEINPLARLADGTLLACDCKAVRDEAAGFRHDNAGTALSAALEEAALTPLERRARDQGFQMVEIPGGRVAMVTAGAGLGMMMLDLLGDAGCPAACFMDNAQGGPAETAVQRFAAAFEMAERPGIDAVLFYTTLASRPLKGRVEALAAALREKPSPKPLFVGLAAGHAALAGYSMERAAADLAAVGVTALEADPHALVRRLAATIGGS
;
A
#
# COMPACT_ATOMS: atom_id res chain seq x y z
N MET A 1 1.70 -5.02 -2.49
CA MET A 1 0.69 -5.92 -1.92
C MET A 1 1.03 -6.14 -0.46
N ARG A 2 0.12 -5.76 0.43
CA ARG A 2 0.28 -6.06 1.87
C ARG A 2 -0.22 -7.48 2.11
N LEU A 3 0.53 -8.25 2.89
CA LEU A 3 0.12 -9.60 3.26
C LEU A 3 -0.54 -9.59 4.64
N THR A 4 -1.65 -10.32 4.78
CA THR A 4 -2.16 -10.72 6.08
C THR A 4 -1.14 -11.57 6.83
N GLU A 5 -1.25 -11.65 8.16
CA GLU A 5 -0.40 -12.52 8.96
C GLU A 5 -0.48 -13.98 8.49
N TRP A 6 -1.69 -14.46 8.15
CA TRP A 6 -1.91 -15.80 7.64
C TRP A 6 -1.11 -16.07 6.35
N ASP A 7 -1.29 -15.25 5.32
CA ASP A 7 -0.60 -15.45 4.03
C ASP A 7 0.91 -15.24 4.17
N GLY A 8 1.34 -14.27 4.98
CA GLY A 8 2.74 -14.09 5.35
C GLY A 8 3.32 -15.35 6.00
N LYS A 9 2.59 -15.98 6.92
CA LYS A 9 2.99 -17.24 7.56
C LYS A 9 2.96 -18.43 6.61
N VAL A 10 2.02 -18.48 5.66
CA VAL A 10 2.04 -19.48 4.59
C VAL A 10 3.34 -19.37 3.79
N ALA A 11 3.73 -18.15 3.39
CA ALA A 11 5.01 -17.92 2.71
C ALA A 11 6.19 -18.36 3.57
N LEU A 12 6.29 -17.92 4.83
CA LEU A 12 7.35 -18.31 5.76
C LEU A 12 7.43 -19.85 5.95
N ARG A 13 6.29 -20.54 6.04
CA ARG A 13 6.22 -22.00 6.21
C ARG A 13 6.78 -22.74 4.99
N ARG A 14 6.52 -22.27 3.77
CA ARG A 14 7.09 -22.86 2.53
C ARG A 14 8.62 -22.84 2.52
N HIS A 15 9.23 -21.86 3.19
CA HIS A 15 10.68 -21.73 3.34
C HIS A 15 11.23 -22.36 4.64
N GLY A 16 10.40 -23.16 5.32
CA GLY A 16 10.77 -23.90 6.53
C GLY A 16 11.06 -23.01 7.74
N ILE A 17 10.52 -21.80 7.80
CA ILE A 17 10.60 -20.96 8.99
C ILE A 17 9.69 -21.56 10.07
N SER A 18 10.21 -21.65 11.29
CA SER A 18 9.47 -22.23 12.41
C SER A 18 8.36 -21.27 12.89
N LEU A 19 7.15 -21.80 12.95
CA LEU A 19 5.92 -21.08 13.26
C LEU A 19 5.11 -21.91 14.25
N PRO A 20 4.27 -21.29 15.10
CA PRO A 20 3.24 -22.02 15.79
C PRO A 20 2.25 -22.65 14.79
N ASP A 21 1.59 -23.74 15.20
CA ASP A 21 0.51 -24.32 14.41
C ASP A 21 -0.69 -23.37 14.41
N ALA A 22 -1.29 -23.20 13.25
CA ALA A 22 -2.36 -22.24 13.05
C ALA A 22 -3.40 -22.75 12.05
N ALA A 23 -4.64 -22.30 12.22
CA ALA A 23 -5.75 -22.56 11.33
C ALA A 23 -6.53 -21.29 11.02
N LEU A 24 -6.92 -21.10 9.76
CA LEU A 24 -7.79 -20.02 9.34
C LEU A 24 -9.26 -20.45 9.49
N ILE A 25 -10.10 -19.58 10.05
CA ILE A 25 -11.54 -19.80 10.20
C ILE A 25 -12.35 -18.61 9.67
N THR A 26 -13.48 -18.91 9.03
CA THR A 26 -14.52 -17.94 8.64
C THR A 26 -15.81 -18.12 9.43
N GLY A 27 -16.00 -19.29 10.06
CA GLY A 27 -17.05 -19.55 11.06
C GLY A 27 -16.56 -19.34 12.49
N ASP A 28 -17.36 -19.76 13.48
CA ASP A 28 -17.03 -19.65 14.91
C ASP A 28 -16.40 -20.93 15.49
N LEU A 29 -16.56 -22.07 14.81
CA LEU A 29 -16.13 -23.37 15.33
C LEU A 29 -14.64 -23.60 15.08
N PRO A 30 -13.85 -23.98 16.11
CA PRO A 30 -12.46 -24.37 15.91
C PRO A 30 -12.35 -25.72 15.21
N PRO A 31 -11.32 -25.94 14.39
CA PRO A 31 -10.94 -27.28 13.96
C PRO A 31 -10.34 -28.09 15.13
N PRO A 32 -10.25 -29.43 15.02
CA PRO A 32 -9.66 -30.27 16.06
C PRO A 32 -8.27 -29.81 16.47
N GLY A 33 -8.00 -29.77 17.79
CA GLY A 33 -6.70 -29.35 18.34
C GLY A 33 -6.55 -27.85 18.58
N PHE A 34 -7.63 -27.07 18.41
CA PHE A 34 -7.68 -25.63 18.68
C PHE A 34 -8.77 -25.27 19.70
N ASP A 35 -9.05 -26.14 20.68
CA ASP A 35 -9.97 -25.82 21.79
C ASP A 35 -9.42 -24.69 22.68
N ASP A 36 -8.09 -24.54 22.68
CA ASP A 36 -7.36 -23.50 23.36
C ASP A 36 -6.40 -22.82 22.37
N ALA A 37 -6.61 -21.52 22.09
CA ALA A 37 -5.93 -20.82 21.00
C ALA A 37 -5.69 -19.34 21.31
N VAL A 38 -4.83 -18.70 20.53
CA VAL A 38 -4.81 -17.25 20.36
C VAL A 38 -5.59 -16.93 19.10
N VAL A 39 -6.72 -16.24 19.24
CA VAL A 39 -7.60 -15.82 18.15
C VAL A 39 -7.14 -14.45 17.65
N LYS A 40 -6.80 -14.35 16.36
CA LYS A 40 -6.25 -13.14 15.74
C LYS A 40 -7.05 -12.74 14.51
N ALA A 41 -7.57 -11.51 14.48
CA ALA A 41 -8.16 -10.96 13.27
C ALA A 41 -7.13 -10.87 12.13
N GLN A 42 -7.56 -11.25 10.93
CA GLN A 42 -6.76 -11.11 9.72
C GLN A 42 -7.15 -9.82 9.01
N LEU A 43 -6.25 -8.83 9.08
CA LEU A 43 -6.40 -7.50 8.51
C LEU A 43 -5.10 -7.13 7.79
N LEU A 44 -5.17 -6.16 6.88
CA LEU A 44 -3.99 -5.63 6.19
C LEU A 44 -3.28 -4.55 7.02
N GLU A 45 -4.00 -3.87 7.92
CA GLU A 45 -3.42 -2.90 8.84
C GLU A 45 -2.85 -3.52 10.13
N GLY A 46 -1.89 -2.81 10.73
CA GLY A 46 -1.30 -3.17 12.03
C GLY A 46 -2.15 -2.75 13.23
N GLY A 47 -1.59 -2.87 14.44
CA GLY A 47 -2.22 -2.36 15.67
C GLY A 47 -3.35 -3.24 16.24
N ARG A 48 -3.47 -4.48 15.76
CA ARG A 48 -4.50 -5.45 16.17
C ARG A 48 -4.52 -5.71 17.68
N GLY A 49 -3.35 -5.83 18.31
CA GLY A 49 -3.22 -6.02 19.76
C GLY A 49 -3.83 -4.85 20.56
N LYS A 50 -3.49 -3.60 20.19
CA LYS A 50 -4.02 -2.39 20.85
C LYS A 50 -5.54 -2.24 20.69
N ARG A 51 -6.10 -2.78 19.61
CA ARG A 51 -7.55 -2.81 19.33
C ARG A 51 -8.28 -3.99 20.00
N GLY A 52 -7.57 -4.86 20.73
CA GLY A 52 -8.16 -6.06 21.34
C GLY A 52 -8.61 -7.11 20.32
N LEU A 53 -8.03 -7.11 19.12
CA LEU A 53 -8.32 -8.03 18.01
C LEU A 53 -7.39 -9.26 17.98
N VAL A 54 -6.54 -9.38 19.01
CA VAL A 54 -5.70 -10.54 19.30
C VAL A 54 -6.04 -10.93 20.74
N ARG A 55 -6.62 -12.11 20.94
CA ARG A 55 -7.09 -12.54 22.26
C ARG A 55 -6.77 -14.01 22.51
N ARG A 56 -6.37 -14.32 23.73
CA ARG A 56 -6.26 -15.68 24.23
C ARG A 56 -7.66 -16.23 24.51
N ALA A 57 -7.97 -17.40 23.99
CA ALA A 57 -9.21 -18.13 24.22
C ALA A 57 -8.92 -19.41 24.99
N GLU A 58 -9.21 -19.42 26.29
CA GLU A 58 -8.99 -20.55 27.18
C GLU A 58 -10.24 -21.44 27.19
N GLY A 59 -10.37 -22.33 26.20
CA GLY A 59 -11.52 -23.25 26.10
C GLY A 59 -12.81 -22.66 25.49
N ASP A 60 -12.86 -21.34 25.24
CA ASP A 60 -13.99 -20.67 24.56
C ASP A 60 -13.53 -19.91 23.30
N VAL A 61 -13.05 -20.65 22.30
CA VAL A 61 -12.73 -20.09 20.99
C VAL A 61 -13.96 -19.49 20.30
N PRO A 62 -15.16 -20.12 20.27
CA PRO A 62 -16.33 -19.54 19.62
C PRO A 62 -16.75 -18.18 20.23
N GLY A 63 -16.78 -18.05 21.56
CA GLY A 63 -17.12 -16.78 22.21
C GLY A 63 -16.08 -15.70 21.97
N THR A 64 -14.79 -16.07 21.98
CA THR A 64 -13.69 -15.14 21.65
C THR A 64 -13.77 -14.66 20.20
N ALA A 65 -14.06 -15.56 19.26
CA ALA A 65 -14.23 -15.25 17.84
C ALA A 65 -15.38 -14.24 17.62
N ARG A 66 -16.56 -14.48 18.23
CA ARG A 66 -17.69 -13.55 18.20
C ARG A 66 -17.34 -12.18 18.79
N THR A 67 -16.58 -12.16 19.87
CA THR A 67 -16.15 -10.90 20.50
C THR A 67 -15.28 -10.08 19.55
N ILE A 68 -14.28 -10.70 18.91
CA ILE A 68 -13.40 -10.02 17.96
C ILE A 68 -14.20 -9.52 16.74
N ARG A 69 -15.08 -10.33 16.18
CA ARG A 69 -15.97 -9.93 15.08
C ARG A 69 -16.91 -8.79 15.45
N GLY A 70 -17.45 -8.80 16.67
CA GLY A 70 -18.25 -7.71 17.21
C GLY A 70 -17.48 -6.39 17.30
N LEU A 71 -16.20 -6.43 17.70
CA LEU A 71 -15.33 -5.25 17.71
C LEU A 71 -15.01 -4.73 16.29
N LEU A 72 -15.01 -5.61 15.29
CA LEU A 72 -14.82 -5.24 13.89
C LEU A 72 -16.10 -4.72 13.24
N GLY A 73 -17.28 -5.08 13.78
CA GLY A 73 -18.55 -4.85 13.10
C GLY A 73 -18.76 -5.76 11.88
N ASP A 74 -17.97 -6.83 11.76
CA ASP A 74 -18.03 -7.77 10.63
C ASP A 74 -18.14 -9.22 11.14
N PRO A 75 -19.33 -9.84 11.05
CA PRO A 75 -19.55 -11.22 11.49
C PRO A 75 -18.88 -12.26 10.58
N ALA A 76 -18.42 -11.87 9.39
CA ALA A 76 -17.73 -12.75 8.44
C ALA A 76 -16.20 -12.56 8.48
N ALA A 77 -15.69 -11.70 9.38
CA ALA A 77 -14.27 -11.38 9.40
C ALA A 77 -13.41 -12.65 9.54
N PRO A 78 -12.38 -12.81 8.70
CA PRO A 78 -11.47 -13.95 8.75
C PRO A 78 -10.61 -13.87 10.02
N LEU A 79 -10.57 -14.97 10.77
CA LEU A 79 -9.77 -15.08 11.99
C LEU A 79 -8.75 -16.21 11.82
N MET A 80 -7.58 -16.04 12.41
CA MET A 80 -6.58 -17.09 12.55
C MET A 80 -6.57 -17.56 14.00
N LEU A 81 -6.72 -18.86 14.20
CA LEU A 81 -6.46 -19.54 15.46
C LEU A 81 -5.01 -19.99 15.46
N GLU A 82 -4.27 -19.64 16.49
CA GLU A 82 -2.89 -20.05 16.63
C GLU A 82 -2.68 -20.76 17.97
N GLN A 83 -1.88 -21.83 17.97
CA GLN A 83 -1.57 -22.52 19.21
C GLN A 83 -0.77 -21.59 20.15
N PRO A 84 -1.15 -21.55 21.43
CA PRO A 84 -0.36 -20.86 22.44
C PRO A 84 1.02 -21.48 22.57
N VAL A 85 2.01 -20.61 22.80
CA VAL A 85 3.40 -21.01 22.99
C VAL A 85 3.93 -20.46 24.32
N ALA A 86 4.78 -21.23 25.00
CA ALA A 86 5.39 -20.82 26.26
C ALA A 86 6.58 -19.89 26.00
N ILE A 87 6.28 -18.60 25.81
CA ILE A 87 7.28 -17.57 25.46
C ILE A 87 8.11 -17.22 26.70
N VAL A 88 9.44 -17.28 26.57
CA VAL A 88 10.38 -16.80 27.61
C VAL A 88 11.02 -15.47 27.26
N GLN A 89 10.97 -15.06 25.99
CA GLN A 89 11.32 -13.71 25.53
C GLN A 89 10.61 -13.40 24.21
N GLU A 90 10.11 -12.17 24.09
CA GLU A 90 9.61 -11.60 22.84
C GLU A 90 10.69 -10.73 22.21
N ILE A 91 11.12 -11.05 20.99
CA ILE A 91 12.17 -10.34 20.25
C ILE A 91 11.53 -9.63 19.06
N PHE A 92 11.94 -8.39 18.78
CA PHE A 92 11.61 -7.73 17.53
C PHE A 92 12.65 -8.07 16.47
N LEU A 93 12.22 -8.53 15.30
CA LEU A 93 13.08 -8.75 14.13
C LEU A 93 12.38 -8.28 12.86
N ALA A 94 12.95 -7.28 12.20
CA ALA A 94 12.46 -6.76 10.93
C ALA A 94 13.57 -6.70 9.88
N LEU A 95 13.18 -6.84 8.63
CA LEU A 95 14.03 -6.72 7.47
C LEU A 95 13.34 -5.83 6.43
N ARG A 96 14.11 -4.98 5.75
CA ARG A 96 13.59 -4.12 4.68
C ARG A 96 14.64 -3.87 3.61
N VAL A 97 14.20 -3.59 2.40
CA VAL A 97 15.08 -3.11 1.33
C VAL A 97 15.56 -1.71 1.67
N ASP A 98 16.88 -1.52 1.72
CA ASP A 98 17.52 -0.21 1.76
C ASP A 98 18.02 0.14 0.35
N GLY A 99 17.27 0.97 -0.35
CA GLY A 99 17.59 1.40 -1.71
C GLY A 99 18.86 2.26 -1.80
N THR A 100 19.28 2.90 -0.71
CA THR A 100 20.51 3.71 -0.69
C THR A 100 21.73 2.82 -0.57
N ALA A 101 21.68 1.84 0.35
CA ALA A 101 22.75 0.86 0.52
C ALA A 101 22.72 -0.28 -0.51
N GLN A 102 21.65 -0.38 -1.30
CA GLN A 102 21.38 -1.48 -2.25
C GLN A 102 21.48 -2.86 -1.58
N ALA A 103 20.97 -2.97 -0.36
CA ALA A 103 21.05 -4.18 0.47
C ALA A 103 19.80 -4.35 1.34
N ILE A 104 19.68 -5.49 2.03
CA ILE A 104 18.60 -5.71 3.00
C ILE A 104 19.10 -5.23 4.36
N GLU A 105 18.46 -4.21 4.94
CA GLU A 105 18.70 -3.78 6.32
C GLU A 105 17.91 -4.68 7.27
N VAL A 106 18.58 -5.14 8.33
CA VAL A 106 17.97 -5.88 9.44
C VAL A 106 17.92 -4.98 10.66
N LEU A 107 16.78 -5.00 11.35
CA LEU A 107 16.55 -4.34 12.62
C LEU A 107 16.20 -5.40 13.66
N CYS A 108 16.90 -5.39 14.81
CA CYS A 108 16.63 -6.34 15.88
C CYS A 108 16.68 -5.69 17.26
N ALA A 109 15.67 -5.94 18.09
CA ALA A 109 15.64 -5.48 19.48
C ALA A 109 15.25 -6.62 20.43
N PRO A 110 15.84 -6.68 21.64
CA PRO A 110 15.54 -7.72 22.63
C PRO A 110 14.15 -7.59 23.25
N ASP A 111 13.53 -6.41 23.13
CA ASP A 111 12.19 -6.08 23.63
C ASP A 111 11.24 -5.98 22.43
N GLY A 112 10.57 -7.08 22.11
CA GLY A 112 9.51 -7.16 21.10
C GLY A 112 8.11 -6.88 21.65
N GLY A 113 7.10 -7.08 20.82
CA GLY A 113 5.69 -7.00 21.18
C GLY A 113 5.05 -5.64 20.87
N VAL A 114 4.16 -5.18 21.76
CA VAL A 114 3.20 -4.10 21.49
C VAL A 114 3.82 -2.70 21.47
N GLU A 115 4.98 -2.49 22.09
CA GLU A 115 5.59 -1.15 22.29
C GLU A 115 7.09 -1.07 21.94
N VAL A 116 7.49 -1.63 20.80
CA VAL A 116 8.90 -1.60 20.33
C VAL A 116 9.46 -0.18 20.22
N GLU A 117 8.63 0.79 19.83
CA GLU A 117 9.04 2.19 19.63
C GLU A 117 9.43 2.92 20.94
N SER A 118 8.95 2.42 22.08
CA SER A 118 9.28 2.98 23.40
C SER A 118 10.58 2.40 23.99
N GLY A 119 11.10 1.34 23.37
CA GLY A 119 12.28 0.63 23.82
C GLY A 119 13.61 1.24 23.36
N ALA A 120 14.70 0.53 23.64
CA ALA A 120 16.01 0.90 23.13
C ALA A 120 16.04 0.84 21.59
N PRO A 121 16.75 1.76 20.91
CA PRO A 121 16.88 1.71 19.46
C PRO A 121 17.37 0.33 18.99
N PRO A 122 16.75 -0.27 17.95
CA PRO A 122 17.13 -1.59 17.47
C PRO A 122 18.58 -1.59 16.97
N LEU A 123 19.23 -2.73 17.14
CA LEU A 123 20.48 -3.03 16.43
C LEU A 123 20.19 -3.06 14.93
N ARG A 124 21.12 -2.53 14.14
CA ARG A 124 20.99 -2.40 12.69
C ARG A 124 22.21 -2.91 11.96
N TRP A 125 22.02 -3.63 10.87
CA TRP A 125 23.08 -4.01 9.93
C TRP A 125 22.51 -4.40 8.57
N HIS A 126 23.36 -4.42 7.54
CA HIS A 126 22.97 -4.84 6.19
C HIS A 126 23.41 -6.27 5.89
N ILE A 127 22.58 -6.98 5.12
CA ILE A 127 22.83 -8.33 4.62
C ILE A 127 22.70 -8.33 3.10
N LEU A 128 23.67 -8.96 2.45
CA LEU A 128 23.50 -9.59 1.13
C LEU A 128 23.44 -11.12 1.39
N PRO A 129 22.29 -11.79 1.20
CA PRO A 129 22.06 -13.13 1.75
C PRO A 129 23.00 -14.20 1.18
N GLU A 130 23.52 -13.99 -0.04
CA GLU A 130 24.46 -14.90 -0.70
C GLU A 130 25.94 -14.50 -0.51
N ALA A 131 26.23 -13.41 0.21
CA ALA A 131 27.60 -12.98 0.45
C ALA A 131 28.30 -13.87 1.49
N PRO A 132 29.59 -14.23 1.28
CA PRO A 132 30.41 -14.84 2.31
C PRO A 132 30.42 -13.99 3.58
N GLY A 133 30.18 -14.61 4.73
CA GLY A 133 30.21 -13.92 6.02
C GLY A 133 28.92 -13.18 6.41
N ALA A 134 27.82 -13.29 5.66
CA ALA A 134 26.52 -12.71 6.03
C ALA A 134 26.10 -13.04 7.49
N ILE A 135 26.30 -14.30 7.90
CA ILE A 135 26.05 -14.76 9.28
C ILE A 135 27.07 -14.14 10.27
N ALA A 136 28.34 -14.01 9.90
CA ALA A 136 29.35 -13.46 10.79
C ALA A 136 29.09 -11.98 11.11
N THR A 137 28.59 -11.22 10.13
CA THR A 137 28.21 -9.81 10.30
C THR A 137 27.11 -9.65 11.34
N GLY A 138 26.01 -10.40 11.21
CA GLY A 138 24.91 -10.36 12.17
C GLY A 138 25.35 -10.80 13.57
N LEU A 139 26.13 -11.87 13.68
CA LEU A 139 26.67 -12.35 14.96
C LEU A 139 27.49 -11.28 15.69
N ARG A 140 28.35 -10.55 14.97
CA ARG A 140 29.17 -9.47 15.55
C ARG A 140 28.32 -8.34 16.13
N VAL A 141 27.19 -8.02 15.50
CA VAL A 141 26.27 -6.96 15.94
C VAL A 141 25.41 -7.43 17.11
N LEU A 142 24.93 -8.67 17.07
CA LEU A 142 24.00 -9.23 18.05
C LEU A 142 24.65 -9.61 19.38
N ARG A 143 25.95 -9.94 19.39
CA ARG A 143 26.66 -10.44 20.59
C ARG A 143 26.63 -9.48 21.78
N ASP A 144 26.42 -8.18 21.53
CA ASP A 144 26.43 -7.16 22.58
C ASP A 144 25.08 -7.08 23.33
N ARG A 145 24.00 -7.66 22.78
CA ARG A 145 22.65 -7.64 23.38
C ARG A 145 21.99 -9.01 23.58
N PHE A 146 22.57 -10.07 23.02
CA PHE A 146 22.03 -11.42 23.11
C PHE A 146 23.11 -12.41 23.55
N ALA A 147 22.69 -13.44 24.29
CA ALA A 147 23.57 -14.57 24.62
C ALA A 147 24.17 -15.21 23.34
N PRO A 148 25.40 -15.74 23.37
CA PRO A 148 26.10 -16.18 22.16
C PRO A 148 25.34 -17.19 21.30
N ASP A 149 24.63 -18.12 21.92
CA ASP A 149 23.81 -19.13 21.23
C ASP A 149 22.58 -18.50 20.55
N ILE A 150 21.92 -17.56 21.23
CA ILE A 150 20.77 -16.81 20.70
C ILE A 150 21.21 -15.87 19.58
N ALA A 151 22.31 -15.15 19.75
CA ALA A 151 22.89 -14.29 18.71
C ALA A 151 23.21 -15.11 17.43
N ALA A 152 23.76 -16.31 17.57
CA ALA A 152 24.02 -17.19 16.44
C ALA A 152 22.73 -17.70 15.76
N ARG A 153 21.69 -18.02 16.54
CA ARG A 153 20.37 -18.43 15.99
C ARG A 153 19.69 -17.28 15.27
N LEU A 154 19.64 -16.09 15.87
CA LEU A 154 19.08 -14.88 15.28
C LEU A 154 19.81 -14.50 13.99
N SER A 155 21.14 -14.55 13.98
CA SER A 155 21.90 -14.21 12.77
C SER A 155 21.65 -15.19 11.63
N ARG A 156 21.53 -16.50 11.92
CA ARG A 156 21.16 -17.50 10.91
C ARG A 156 19.73 -17.28 10.42
N LEU A 157 18.80 -16.98 11.33
CA LEU A 157 17.42 -16.68 10.98
C LEU A 157 17.33 -15.43 10.09
N ALA A 158 18.01 -14.34 10.43
CA ALA A 158 18.03 -13.12 9.63
C ALA A 158 18.52 -13.37 8.19
N VAL A 159 19.58 -14.16 7.99
CA VAL A 159 20.03 -14.55 6.64
C VAL A 159 18.98 -15.39 5.91
N ARG A 160 18.33 -16.33 6.61
CA ARG A 160 17.23 -17.12 6.00
C ARG A 160 16.05 -16.24 5.61
N LEU A 161 15.63 -15.32 6.47
CA LEU A 161 14.54 -14.38 6.17
C LEU A 161 14.90 -13.44 5.02
N ALA A 162 16.16 -13.00 4.93
CA ALA A 162 16.64 -12.23 3.79
C ALA A 162 16.54 -13.03 2.47
N ARG A 163 16.82 -14.33 2.49
CA ARG A 163 16.58 -15.21 1.33
C ARG A 163 15.10 -15.35 1.00
N VAL A 164 14.23 -15.45 2.02
CA VAL A 164 12.78 -15.45 1.81
C VAL A 164 12.34 -14.14 1.15
N MET A 165 12.81 -12.98 1.62
CA MET A 165 12.47 -11.70 1.00
C MET A 165 12.86 -11.65 -0.48
N VAL A 166 14.03 -12.18 -0.85
CA VAL A 166 14.45 -12.25 -2.26
C VAL A 166 13.58 -13.23 -3.05
N ALA A 167 13.27 -14.41 -2.50
CA ALA A 167 12.48 -15.42 -3.19
C ALA A 167 11.00 -15.05 -3.37
N GLU A 168 10.45 -14.27 -2.42
CA GLU A 168 9.04 -13.86 -2.37
C GLU A 168 8.82 -12.41 -2.84
N ASP A 169 9.89 -11.74 -3.29
CA ASP A 169 9.93 -10.32 -3.67
C ASP A 169 9.30 -9.39 -2.64
N LEU A 170 9.73 -9.56 -1.38
CA LEU A 170 9.29 -8.72 -0.28
C LEU A 170 10.14 -7.45 -0.20
N GLU A 171 9.47 -6.31 -0.13
CA GLU A 171 10.07 -5.02 0.21
C GLU A 171 10.39 -4.92 1.70
N SER A 172 9.53 -5.53 2.53
CA SER A 172 9.70 -5.60 3.99
C SER A 172 9.09 -6.86 4.58
N LEU A 173 9.69 -7.31 5.68
CA LEU A 173 9.26 -8.46 6.47
C LEU A 173 9.55 -8.18 7.95
N GLU A 174 8.51 -8.11 8.76
CA GLU A 174 8.58 -7.88 10.20
C GLU A 174 7.98 -9.07 10.94
N ILE A 175 8.70 -9.58 11.93
CA ILE A 175 8.27 -10.62 12.86
C ILE A 175 8.25 -9.99 14.25
N ASN A 176 7.04 -9.71 14.75
CA ASN A 176 6.88 -9.01 16.01
C ASN A 176 5.64 -9.48 16.80
N PRO A 177 5.78 -10.38 17.79
CA PRO A 177 7.05 -10.87 18.33
C PRO A 177 7.61 -12.08 17.58
N LEU A 178 8.93 -12.19 17.56
CA LEU A 178 9.67 -13.45 17.43
C LEU A 178 9.80 -14.05 18.83
N ALA A 179 9.08 -15.12 19.11
CA ALA A 179 9.12 -15.77 20.41
C ALA A 179 10.38 -16.63 20.56
N ARG A 180 11.06 -16.48 21.70
CA ARG A 180 12.06 -17.43 22.18
C ARG A 180 11.40 -18.35 23.20
N LEU A 181 11.61 -19.65 23.06
CA LEU A 181 11.21 -20.67 24.04
C LEU A 181 12.36 -20.99 25.00
N ALA A 182 12.08 -21.74 26.07
CA ALA A 182 13.07 -22.08 27.10
C ALA A 182 14.28 -22.87 26.58
N ASP A 183 14.11 -23.64 25.50
CA ASP A 183 15.16 -24.41 24.82
C ASP A 183 15.96 -23.59 23.79
N GLY A 184 15.67 -22.29 23.67
CA GLY A 184 16.27 -21.39 22.68
C GLY A 184 15.69 -21.52 21.27
N THR A 185 14.59 -22.27 21.08
CA THR A 185 13.83 -22.28 19.83
C THR A 185 13.24 -20.90 19.55
N LEU A 186 13.30 -20.48 18.28
CA LEU A 186 12.75 -19.21 17.80
C LEU A 186 11.52 -19.50 16.93
N LEU A 187 10.37 -18.91 17.28
CA LEU A 187 9.11 -19.05 16.55
C LEU A 187 8.61 -17.68 16.09
N ALA A 188 8.25 -17.55 14.82
CA ALA A 188 7.66 -16.32 14.30
C ALA A 188 6.16 -16.28 14.65
N CYS A 189 5.85 -15.65 15.80
CA CYS A 189 4.50 -15.56 16.32
C CYS A 189 3.65 -14.48 15.64
N ASP A 190 4.26 -13.49 14.99
CA ASP A 190 3.56 -12.59 14.08
C ASP A 190 4.36 -12.46 12.77
N CYS A 191 3.68 -12.05 11.71
CA CYS A 191 4.28 -11.76 10.43
C CYS A 191 3.54 -10.58 9.79
N LYS A 192 4.29 -9.53 9.46
CA LYS A 192 3.85 -8.44 8.61
C LYS A 192 4.80 -8.34 7.44
N ALA A 193 4.29 -8.56 6.24
CA ALA A 193 5.10 -8.57 5.03
C ALA A 193 4.46 -7.70 3.95
N VAL A 194 5.31 -7.05 3.17
CA VAL A 194 4.89 -6.28 1.99
C VAL A 194 5.64 -6.84 0.79
N ARG A 195 4.89 -7.31 -0.20
CA ARG A 195 5.40 -7.79 -1.48
C ARG A 195 5.36 -6.66 -2.52
N ASP A 196 6.42 -6.58 -3.32
CA ASP A 196 6.51 -5.70 -4.49
C ASP A 196 5.40 -6.05 -5.50
N GLU A 197 4.55 -5.08 -5.82
CA GLU A 197 3.44 -5.26 -6.76
C GLU A 197 3.93 -5.40 -8.20
N ALA A 198 5.05 -4.74 -8.54
CA ALA A 198 5.65 -4.86 -9.86
C ALA A 198 6.19 -6.26 -10.12
N ALA A 199 6.47 -7.04 -9.06
CA ALA A 199 6.84 -8.44 -9.13
C ALA A 199 5.63 -9.38 -9.25
N GLY A 200 4.38 -8.90 -9.16
CA GLY A 200 3.19 -9.76 -9.10
C GLY A 200 3.07 -10.74 -10.26
N PHE A 201 3.53 -10.38 -11.47
CA PHE A 201 3.43 -11.22 -12.67
C PHE A 201 4.16 -12.57 -12.59
N ARG A 202 5.14 -12.73 -11.68
CA ARG A 202 5.92 -13.98 -11.50
C ARG A 202 5.49 -14.79 -10.28
N HIS A 203 4.56 -14.30 -9.47
CA HIS A 203 4.06 -15.01 -8.29
C HIS A 203 2.73 -15.68 -8.60
N ASP A 204 2.59 -16.94 -8.19
CA ASP A 204 1.26 -17.53 -8.09
C ASP A 204 0.50 -16.86 -6.94
N ASN A 205 -0.76 -16.49 -7.16
CA ASN A 205 -1.60 -15.90 -6.12
C ASN A 205 -2.15 -16.96 -5.14
N ALA A 206 -1.71 -18.22 -5.26
CA ALA A 206 -2.25 -19.33 -4.48
C ALA A 206 -1.94 -19.16 -2.98
N GLY A 207 -0.81 -18.54 -2.64
CA GLY A 207 -0.41 -18.27 -1.25
C GLY A 207 -0.88 -16.94 -0.68
N THR A 208 -1.60 -16.12 -1.44
CA THR A 208 -1.99 -14.74 -1.06
C THR A 208 -3.48 -14.47 -1.22
N ALA A 209 -4.29 -15.51 -1.28
CA ALA A 209 -5.72 -15.42 -1.60
C ALA A 209 -6.49 -14.56 -0.59
N LEU A 210 -6.18 -14.66 0.71
CA LEU A 210 -6.85 -13.87 1.73
C LEU A 210 -6.49 -12.39 1.61
N SER A 211 -5.21 -12.10 1.42
CA SER A 211 -4.70 -10.74 1.24
C SER A 211 -5.29 -10.09 0.00
N ALA A 212 -5.34 -10.82 -1.12
CA ALA A 212 -5.96 -10.35 -2.36
C ALA A 212 -7.46 -10.08 -2.18
N ALA A 213 -8.18 -10.96 -1.47
CA ALA A 213 -9.60 -10.75 -1.19
C ALA A 213 -9.86 -9.53 -0.30
N LEU A 214 -8.99 -9.26 0.69
CA LEU A 214 -9.10 -8.07 1.55
C LEU A 214 -8.72 -6.78 0.81
N GLU A 215 -7.68 -6.78 -0.02
CA GLU A 215 -7.36 -5.63 -0.88
C GLU A 215 -8.53 -5.35 -1.83
N GLU A 216 -9.11 -6.40 -2.41
CA GLU A 216 -10.29 -6.30 -3.28
C GLU A 216 -11.51 -5.74 -2.55
N ALA A 217 -11.72 -6.12 -1.29
CA ALA A 217 -12.84 -5.63 -0.48
C ALA A 217 -12.64 -4.18 -0.04
N ALA A 218 -11.40 -3.71 0.09
CA ALA A 218 -11.07 -2.35 0.51
C ALA A 218 -11.29 -1.30 -0.59
N LEU A 219 -11.30 -1.70 -1.86
CA LEU A 219 -11.52 -0.77 -2.98
C LEU A 219 -12.95 -0.27 -3.04
N THR A 220 -13.10 1.05 -3.14
CA THR A 220 -14.37 1.67 -3.51
C THR A 220 -14.82 1.19 -4.90
N PRO A 221 -16.13 1.31 -5.24
CA PRO A 221 -16.61 0.93 -6.56
C PRO A 221 -15.89 1.65 -7.72
N LEU A 222 -15.47 2.90 -7.51
CA LEU A 222 -14.80 3.69 -8.53
C LEU A 222 -13.32 3.31 -8.68
N GLU A 223 -12.61 3.06 -7.58
CA GLU A 223 -11.21 2.57 -7.62
C GLU A 223 -11.12 1.19 -8.26
N ARG A 224 -12.08 0.30 -7.97
CA ARG A 224 -12.17 -1.03 -8.60
C ARG A 224 -12.32 -0.92 -10.11
N ARG A 225 -13.27 -0.09 -10.58
CA ARG A 225 -13.46 0.16 -12.03
C ARG A 225 -12.23 0.77 -12.67
N ALA A 226 -11.57 1.72 -12.01
CA ALA A 226 -10.32 2.30 -12.50
C ALA A 226 -9.25 1.23 -12.74
N ARG A 227 -9.05 0.35 -11.75
CA ARG A 227 -8.10 -0.76 -11.84
C ARG A 227 -8.44 -1.71 -12.98
N ASP A 228 -9.70 -2.10 -13.12
CA ASP A 228 -10.18 -2.97 -14.22
C ASP A 228 -10.02 -2.32 -15.60
N GLN A 229 -10.00 -0.98 -15.65
CA GLN A 229 -9.74 -0.17 -16.84
C GLN A 229 -8.24 0.15 -17.06
N GLY A 230 -7.34 -0.40 -16.24
CA GLY A 230 -5.89 -0.32 -16.45
C GLY A 230 -5.20 0.92 -15.86
N PHE A 231 -5.84 1.66 -14.96
CA PHE A 231 -5.20 2.76 -14.23
C PHE A 231 -5.48 2.67 -12.74
N GLN A 232 -4.60 3.26 -11.93
CA GLN A 232 -4.79 3.35 -10.49
C GLN A 232 -5.55 4.62 -10.17
N MET A 233 -6.48 4.50 -9.24
CA MET A 233 -7.18 5.61 -8.64
C MET A 233 -7.16 5.42 -7.14
N VAL A 234 -6.95 6.50 -6.41
CA VAL A 234 -7.10 6.58 -4.96
C VAL A 234 -8.06 7.71 -4.67
N GLU A 235 -9.15 7.41 -3.98
CA GLU A 235 -10.06 8.43 -3.46
C GLU A 235 -9.48 9.06 -2.19
N ILE A 236 -9.59 10.39 -2.08
CA ILE A 236 -9.06 11.16 -0.96
C ILE A 236 -10.26 11.79 -0.23
N PRO A 237 -10.69 11.22 0.92
CA PRO A 237 -11.82 11.73 1.68
C PRO A 237 -11.63 13.20 2.09
N GLY A 238 -12.70 14.00 1.98
CA GLY A 238 -12.67 15.43 2.31
C GLY A 238 -12.06 16.33 1.23
N GLY A 239 -11.62 15.77 0.10
CA GLY A 239 -11.21 16.55 -1.06
C GLY A 239 -12.37 17.24 -1.76
N ARG A 240 -12.06 18.33 -2.45
CA ARG A 240 -13.01 19.24 -3.14
C ARG A 240 -12.81 19.30 -4.65
N VAL A 241 -11.70 18.76 -5.16
CA VAL A 241 -11.33 18.86 -6.59
C VAL A 241 -11.08 17.48 -7.18
N ALA A 242 -11.89 17.05 -8.14
CA ALA A 242 -11.62 15.83 -8.89
C ALA A 242 -10.50 16.10 -9.91
N MET A 243 -9.41 15.34 -9.84
CA MET A 243 -8.19 15.66 -10.58
C MET A 243 -7.77 14.55 -11.54
N VAL A 244 -7.34 14.94 -12.75
CA VAL A 244 -6.70 14.08 -13.74
C VAL A 244 -5.34 14.67 -14.12
N THR A 245 -4.25 13.95 -13.89
CA THR A 245 -2.90 14.38 -14.26
C THR A 245 -2.13 13.37 -15.11
N ALA A 246 -1.16 13.81 -15.90
CA ALA A 246 -0.30 12.90 -16.65
C ALA A 246 1.05 12.68 -15.95
N GLY A 247 1.11 11.65 -15.10
CA GLY A 247 2.33 11.15 -14.45
C GLY A 247 2.38 11.44 -12.95
N ALA A 248 2.92 10.48 -12.18
CA ALA A 248 2.95 10.51 -10.73
C ALA A 248 3.52 11.80 -10.12
N GLY A 249 4.71 12.24 -10.57
CA GLY A 249 5.37 13.43 -10.02
C GLY A 249 4.57 14.71 -10.21
N LEU A 250 3.99 14.91 -11.39
CA LEU A 250 3.10 16.03 -11.67
C LEU A 250 1.81 15.92 -10.85
N GLY A 251 1.23 14.73 -10.74
CA GLY A 251 0.07 14.48 -9.88
C GLY A 251 0.33 14.87 -8.43
N MET A 252 1.44 14.44 -7.85
CA MET A 252 1.81 14.78 -6.47
C MET A 252 2.01 16.30 -6.31
N MET A 253 2.72 16.96 -7.22
CA MET A 253 2.87 18.42 -7.19
C MET A 253 1.51 19.14 -7.23
N MET A 254 0.57 18.67 -8.05
CA MET A 254 -0.77 19.27 -8.10
C MET A 254 -1.60 19.00 -6.83
N LEU A 255 -1.44 17.84 -6.18
CA LEU A 255 -2.03 17.57 -4.86
C LEU A 255 -1.57 18.62 -3.85
N ASP A 256 -0.27 18.88 -3.79
CA ASP A 256 0.33 19.84 -2.86
C ASP A 256 -0.17 21.26 -3.12
N LEU A 257 -0.14 21.70 -4.39
CA LEU A 257 -0.63 23.05 -4.76
C LEU A 257 -2.11 23.26 -4.42
N LEU A 258 -2.94 22.24 -4.66
CA LEU A 258 -4.36 22.27 -4.30
C LEU A 258 -4.56 22.31 -2.78
N GLY A 259 -3.75 21.55 -2.03
CA GLY A 259 -3.72 21.57 -0.57
C GLY A 259 -3.37 22.95 -0.01
N ASP A 260 -2.27 23.54 -0.49
CA ASP A 260 -1.81 24.88 -0.08
C ASP A 260 -2.84 25.97 -0.39
N ALA A 261 -3.61 25.80 -1.46
CA ALA A 261 -4.67 26.71 -1.86
C ALA A 261 -6.02 26.47 -1.16
N GLY A 262 -6.09 25.54 -0.20
CA GLY A 262 -7.33 25.25 0.56
C GLY A 262 -8.42 24.54 -0.26
N CYS A 263 -8.05 23.91 -1.37
CA CYS A 263 -8.94 23.17 -2.26
C CYS A 263 -8.40 21.75 -2.53
N PRO A 264 -8.22 20.92 -1.48
CA PRO A 264 -7.54 19.64 -1.58
C PRO A 264 -8.17 18.74 -2.65
N ALA A 265 -7.36 17.94 -3.33
CA ALA A 265 -7.87 17.01 -4.32
C ALA A 265 -8.71 15.89 -3.68
N ALA A 266 -9.75 15.46 -4.38
CA ALA A 266 -10.63 14.36 -3.99
C ALA A 266 -10.19 13.01 -4.53
N CYS A 267 -9.22 13.01 -5.46
CA CYS A 267 -8.64 11.80 -5.97
C CYS A 267 -7.23 12.04 -6.50
N PHE A 268 -6.47 10.95 -6.53
CA PHE A 268 -5.24 10.83 -7.28
C PHE A 268 -5.42 9.70 -8.30
N MET A 269 -4.89 9.88 -9.51
CA MET A 269 -4.92 8.86 -10.54
C MET A 269 -3.57 8.78 -11.23
N ASP A 270 -3.06 7.57 -11.42
CA ASP A 270 -1.84 7.33 -12.19
C ASP A 270 -2.00 6.10 -13.08
N ASN A 271 -1.22 6.03 -14.15
CA ASN A 271 -1.26 4.86 -15.02
C ASN A 271 -0.27 3.83 -14.50
N ALA A 272 -0.79 2.76 -13.91
CA ALA A 272 0.04 1.63 -13.48
C ALA A 272 0.62 0.84 -14.67
N GLN A 273 -0.04 0.85 -15.82
CA GLN A 273 0.40 0.15 -17.02
C GLN A 273 0.15 1.00 -18.27
N GLY A 274 1.07 0.96 -19.23
CA GLY A 274 0.89 1.62 -20.52
C GLY A 274 1.10 3.15 -20.52
N GLY A 275 0.71 3.78 -21.61
CA GLY A 275 0.85 5.23 -21.80
C GLY A 275 -0.38 5.99 -21.28
N PRO A 276 -0.25 7.21 -20.71
CA PRO A 276 -1.40 8.01 -20.25
C PRO A 276 -2.45 8.33 -21.31
N ALA A 277 -2.18 8.07 -22.59
CA ALA A 277 -3.14 8.26 -23.67
C ALA A 277 -4.17 7.11 -23.74
N GLU A 278 -3.79 5.91 -23.32
CA GLU A 278 -4.60 4.69 -23.46
C GLU A 278 -5.80 4.67 -22.50
N THR A 279 -5.67 5.32 -21.35
CA THR A 279 -6.68 5.36 -20.28
C THR A 279 -7.33 6.74 -20.11
N ALA A 280 -7.03 7.70 -21.01
CA ALA A 280 -7.40 9.10 -20.83
C ALA A 280 -8.92 9.30 -20.69
N VAL A 281 -9.69 8.66 -21.58
CA VAL A 281 -11.16 8.76 -21.60
C VAL A 281 -11.75 8.18 -20.31
N GLN A 282 -11.27 7.01 -19.90
CA GLN A 282 -11.73 6.34 -18.68
C GLN A 282 -11.43 7.17 -17.43
N ARG A 283 -10.26 7.81 -17.37
CA ARG A 283 -9.88 8.71 -16.27
C ARG A 283 -10.74 9.97 -16.21
N PHE A 284 -11.08 10.56 -17.35
CA PHE A 284 -12.05 11.66 -17.39
C PHE A 284 -13.44 11.23 -16.93
N ALA A 285 -13.91 10.07 -17.38
CA ALA A 285 -15.19 9.52 -16.93
C ALA A 285 -15.21 9.33 -15.41
N ALA A 286 -14.15 8.76 -14.83
CA ALA A 286 -14.01 8.58 -13.38
C ALA A 286 -13.98 9.92 -12.63
N ALA A 287 -13.26 10.92 -13.14
CA ALA A 287 -13.21 12.26 -12.54
C ALA A 287 -14.58 12.96 -12.61
N PHE A 288 -15.32 12.80 -13.71
CA PHE A 288 -16.66 13.39 -13.84
C PHE A 288 -17.67 12.70 -12.92
N GLU A 289 -17.62 11.38 -12.79
CA GLU A 289 -18.43 10.66 -11.80
C GLU A 289 -18.11 11.10 -10.37
N MET A 290 -16.82 11.26 -10.02
CA MET A 290 -16.43 11.83 -8.73
C MET A 290 -16.99 13.24 -8.54
N ALA A 291 -16.93 14.08 -9.57
CA ALA A 291 -17.40 15.47 -9.52
C ALA A 291 -18.92 15.64 -9.38
N GLU A 292 -19.71 14.59 -9.61
CA GLU A 292 -21.14 14.56 -9.32
C GLU A 292 -21.44 14.39 -7.82
N ARG A 293 -20.45 13.97 -7.01
CA ARG A 293 -20.63 13.75 -5.58
C ARG A 293 -20.75 15.08 -4.81
N PRO A 294 -21.53 15.11 -3.71
CA PRO A 294 -21.58 16.28 -2.82
C PRO A 294 -20.18 16.62 -2.27
N GLY A 295 -19.88 17.91 -2.17
CA GLY A 295 -18.59 18.41 -1.67
C GLY A 295 -17.49 18.54 -2.73
N ILE A 296 -17.72 18.08 -3.96
CA ILE A 296 -16.82 18.34 -5.09
C ILE A 296 -17.26 19.60 -5.83
N ASP A 297 -16.32 20.54 -5.97
CA ASP A 297 -16.58 21.89 -6.46
C ASP A 297 -16.02 22.13 -7.86
N ALA A 298 -14.99 21.39 -8.27
CA ALA A 298 -14.33 21.56 -9.56
C ALA A 298 -13.71 20.27 -10.10
N VAL A 299 -13.44 20.27 -11.39
CA VAL A 299 -12.57 19.29 -12.06
C VAL A 299 -11.30 20.00 -12.52
N LEU A 300 -10.14 19.38 -12.26
CA LEU A 300 -8.86 19.85 -12.75
C LEU A 300 -8.20 18.79 -13.63
N PHE A 301 -7.75 19.20 -14.81
CA PHE A 301 -6.92 18.38 -15.69
C PHE A 301 -5.59 19.09 -15.94
N TYR A 302 -4.46 18.41 -15.72
CA TYR A 302 -3.14 18.98 -16.00
C TYR A 302 -2.22 17.98 -16.70
N THR A 303 -1.55 18.42 -17.76
CA THR A 303 -0.57 17.58 -18.46
C THR A 303 0.62 18.38 -18.97
N THR A 304 1.79 17.76 -18.89
CA THR A 304 3.04 18.23 -19.47
C THR A 304 3.50 17.24 -20.53
N LEU A 305 3.76 17.69 -21.76
CA LEU A 305 4.19 16.84 -22.86
C LEU A 305 5.56 17.26 -23.38
N ALA A 306 6.56 16.41 -23.24
CA ALA A 306 7.89 16.66 -23.80
C ALA A 306 7.98 16.20 -25.27
N SER A 307 7.85 14.89 -25.50
CA SER A 307 8.07 14.25 -26.80
C SER A 307 6.80 13.68 -27.44
N ARG A 308 5.74 13.42 -26.66
CA ARG A 308 4.46 12.92 -27.21
C ARG A 308 3.65 14.07 -27.83
N PRO A 309 3.00 13.87 -28.99
CA PRO A 309 2.23 14.92 -29.66
C PRO A 309 1.11 15.50 -28.79
N LEU A 310 1.01 16.84 -28.77
CA LEU A 310 -0.07 17.55 -28.06
C LEU A 310 -1.45 17.28 -28.66
N LYS A 311 -1.52 17.19 -30.00
CA LYS A 311 -2.76 17.02 -30.75
C LYS A 311 -3.63 15.87 -30.22
N GLY A 312 -3.05 14.68 -30.08
CA GLY A 312 -3.80 13.51 -29.60
C GLY A 312 -4.35 13.68 -28.18
N ARG A 313 -3.68 14.46 -27.33
CA ARG A 313 -4.18 14.75 -25.97
C ARG A 313 -5.36 15.70 -25.99
N VAL A 314 -5.29 16.74 -26.82
CA VAL A 314 -6.37 17.73 -26.98
C VAL A 314 -7.59 17.09 -27.64
N GLU A 315 -7.39 16.28 -28.67
CA GLU A 315 -8.47 15.55 -29.35
C GLU A 315 -9.17 14.57 -28.39
N ALA A 316 -8.41 13.84 -27.56
CA ALA A 316 -8.99 12.94 -26.55
C ALA A 316 -9.83 13.70 -25.50
N LEU A 317 -9.32 14.82 -24.98
CA LEU A 317 -10.07 15.67 -24.05
C LEU A 317 -11.33 16.25 -24.71
N ALA A 318 -11.21 16.75 -25.94
CA ALA A 318 -12.34 17.31 -26.68
C ALA A 318 -13.40 16.25 -27.01
N ALA A 319 -12.99 15.02 -27.35
CA ALA A 319 -13.91 13.91 -27.55
C ALA A 319 -14.67 13.57 -26.26
N ALA A 320 -13.97 13.43 -25.14
CA ALA A 320 -14.59 13.17 -23.83
C ALA A 320 -15.60 14.25 -23.45
N LEU A 321 -15.28 15.54 -23.66
CA LEU A 321 -16.19 16.66 -23.36
C LEU A 321 -17.41 16.74 -24.27
N ARG A 322 -17.28 16.31 -25.54
CA ARG A 322 -18.43 16.21 -26.45
C ARG A 322 -19.37 15.07 -26.08
N GLU A 323 -18.82 13.95 -25.62
CA GLU A 323 -19.61 12.81 -25.15
C GLU A 323 -20.32 13.13 -23.84
N LYS A 324 -19.59 13.67 -22.85
CA LYS A 324 -20.13 14.09 -21.56
C LYS A 324 -19.50 15.42 -21.13
N PRO A 325 -20.26 16.53 -21.14
CA PRO A 325 -19.78 17.80 -20.59
C PRO A 325 -19.39 17.65 -19.12
N SER A 326 -18.43 18.44 -18.67
CA SER A 326 -18.02 18.41 -17.26
C SER A 326 -19.17 18.85 -16.35
N PRO A 327 -19.49 18.10 -15.27
CA PRO A 327 -20.60 18.43 -14.38
C PRO A 327 -20.31 19.62 -13.44
N LYS A 328 -19.06 20.06 -13.40
CA LYS A 328 -18.54 21.15 -12.55
C LYS A 328 -17.59 22.04 -13.38
N PRO A 329 -17.21 23.23 -12.90
CA PRO A 329 -16.18 24.03 -13.56
C PRO A 329 -14.91 23.22 -13.83
N LEU A 330 -14.48 23.19 -15.10
CA LEU A 330 -13.30 22.46 -15.56
C LEU A 330 -12.13 23.42 -15.78
N PHE A 331 -11.03 23.14 -15.10
CA PHE A 331 -9.75 23.85 -15.20
C PHE A 331 -8.74 22.98 -15.92
N VAL A 332 -8.22 23.46 -17.04
CA VAL A 332 -7.29 22.72 -17.91
C VAL A 332 -5.91 23.37 -17.88
N GLY A 333 -4.90 22.55 -17.63
CA GLY A 333 -3.50 22.92 -17.67
C GLY A 333 -2.76 22.18 -18.77
N LEU A 334 -2.17 22.90 -19.71
CA LEU A 334 -1.38 22.32 -20.81
C LEU A 334 -0.01 23.00 -20.89
N ALA A 335 1.05 22.21 -20.73
CA ALA A 335 2.40 22.63 -21.05
C ALA A 335 3.03 21.63 -22.05
N ALA A 336 3.67 22.14 -23.09
CA ALA A 336 4.22 21.30 -24.15
C ALA A 336 5.60 21.81 -24.59
N GLY A 337 6.56 20.89 -24.71
CA GLY A 337 7.86 21.15 -25.30
C GLY A 337 7.79 21.23 -26.82
N HIS A 338 8.88 21.70 -27.44
CA HIS A 338 8.93 21.94 -28.89
C HIS A 338 8.52 20.74 -29.74
N ALA A 339 8.98 19.53 -29.39
CA ALA A 339 8.65 18.31 -30.13
C ALA A 339 7.16 17.95 -30.05
N ALA A 340 6.51 18.14 -28.90
CA ALA A 340 5.09 17.88 -28.72
C ALA A 340 4.20 18.82 -29.56
N LEU A 341 4.70 20.02 -29.89
CA LEU A 341 4.01 21.05 -30.67
C LEU A 341 4.16 20.87 -32.19
N ALA A 342 4.89 19.87 -32.65
CA ALA A 342 5.13 19.63 -34.07
C ALA A 342 3.80 19.45 -34.83
N GLY A 343 3.49 20.39 -35.73
CA GLY A 343 2.26 20.39 -36.52
C GLY A 343 0.97 20.74 -35.75
N TYR A 344 1.07 21.14 -34.47
CA TYR A 344 -0.09 21.49 -33.65
C TYR A 344 0.31 22.45 -32.51
N SER A 345 0.04 23.75 -32.69
CA SER A 345 0.48 24.79 -31.76
C SER A 345 -0.41 24.92 -30.51
N MET A 346 0.08 25.63 -29.49
CA MET A 346 -0.69 25.94 -28.28
C MET A 346 -1.90 26.83 -28.58
N GLU A 347 -1.79 27.76 -29.53
CA GLU A 347 -2.93 28.60 -29.95
C GLU A 347 -4.03 27.74 -30.59
N ARG A 348 -3.65 26.76 -31.40
CA ARG A 348 -4.60 25.82 -31.98
C ARG A 348 -5.25 24.94 -30.92
N ALA A 349 -4.47 24.42 -29.98
CA ALA A 349 -4.98 23.67 -28.83
C ALA A 349 -6.01 24.48 -28.03
N ALA A 350 -5.72 25.75 -27.74
CA ALA A 350 -6.62 26.65 -27.03
C ALA A 350 -7.92 26.87 -27.80
N ALA A 351 -7.86 27.11 -29.12
CA ALA A 351 -9.03 27.28 -29.96
C ALA A 351 -9.92 26.01 -30.00
N ASP A 352 -9.30 24.84 -30.17
CA ASP A 352 -10.03 23.57 -30.23
C ASP A 352 -10.69 23.20 -28.89
N LEU A 353 -10.05 23.52 -27.76
CA LEU A 353 -10.62 23.34 -26.42
C LEU A 353 -11.72 24.36 -26.09
N ALA A 354 -11.57 25.63 -26.50
CA ALA A 354 -12.61 26.64 -26.35
C ALA A 354 -13.88 26.26 -27.11
N ALA A 355 -13.74 25.64 -28.30
CA ALA A 355 -14.86 25.16 -29.09
C ALA A 355 -15.68 24.04 -28.42
N VAL A 356 -15.14 23.38 -27.40
CA VAL A 356 -15.83 22.37 -26.57
C VAL A 356 -16.09 22.85 -25.13
N GLY A 357 -16.04 24.17 -24.92
CA GLY A 357 -16.47 24.80 -23.65
C GLY A 357 -15.40 24.93 -22.58
N VAL A 358 -14.13 24.65 -22.86
CA VAL A 358 -13.03 24.92 -21.92
C VAL A 358 -12.71 26.41 -21.91
N THR A 359 -13.00 27.07 -20.80
CA THR A 359 -12.78 28.53 -20.62
C THR A 359 -11.62 28.86 -19.69
N ALA A 360 -11.15 27.89 -18.91
CA ALA A 360 -10.01 28.01 -18.01
C ALA A 360 -8.84 27.15 -18.50
N LEU A 361 -8.00 27.73 -19.35
CA LEU A 361 -6.78 27.11 -19.87
C LEU A 361 -5.57 27.90 -19.40
N GLU A 362 -4.63 27.26 -18.70
CA GLU A 362 -3.39 27.86 -18.23
C GLU A 362 -2.18 26.96 -18.51
N ALA A 363 -0.98 27.55 -18.65
CA ALA A 363 0.27 26.79 -18.79
C ALA A 363 1.10 26.74 -17.50
N ASP A 364 0.88 27.68 -16.57
CA ASP A 364 1.51 27.70 -15.25
C ASP A 364 0.61 26.96 -14.23
N PRO A 365 1.09 25.90 -13.56
CA PRO A 365 0.29 25.16 -12.60
C PRO A 365 -0.15 26.03 -11.42
N HIS A 366 0.68 26.99 -10.99
CA HIS A 366 0.30 27.91 -9.90
C HIS A 366 -0.82 28.86 -10.34
N ALA A 367 -0.75 29.38 -11.57
CA ALA A 367 -1.81 30.23 -12.11
C ALA A 367 -3.14 29.48 -12.23
N LEU A 368 -3.10 28.21 -12.69
CA LEU A 368 -4.29 27.38 -12.78
C LEU A 368 -4.94 27.16 -11.42
N VAL A 369 -4.16 26.78 -10.41
CA VAL A 369 -4.67 26.53 -9.06
C VAL A 369 -5.18 27.81 -8.41
N ARG A 370 -4.49 28.95 -8.56
CA ARG A 370 -5.00 30.25 -8.08
C ARG A 370 -6.34 30.61 -8.70
N ARG A 371 -6.50 30.40 -10.01
CA ARG A 371 -7.74 30.68 -10.73
C ARG A 371 -8.87 29.74 -10.29
N LEU A 372 -8.55 28.46 -10.07
CA LEU A 372 -9.48 27.47 -9.51
C LEU A 372 -9.93 27.89 -8.11
N ALA A 373 -8.99 28.15 -7.20
CA ALA A 373 -9.28 28.55 -5.82
C ALA A 373 -10.11 29.83 -5.75
N ALA A 374 -9.82 30.83 -6.59
CA ALA A 374 -10.63 32.05 -6.66
C ALA A 374 -12.08 31.79 -7.13
N THR A 375 -12.28 30.76 -7.96
CA THR A 375 -13.60 30.41 -8.50
C THR A 375 -14.44 29.62 -7.48
N ILE A 376 -13.84 28.69 -6.74
CA ILE A 376 -14.57 27.81 -5.80
C ILE A 376 -14.47 28.23 -4.32
N GLY A 377 -13.54 29.13 -3.98
CA GLY A 377 -13.36 29.67 -2.63
C GLY A 377 -14.16 30.94 -2.36
N GLY A 378 -14.87 31.47 -3.36
CA GLY A 378 -15.73 32.65 -3.23
C GLY A 378 -17.15 32.38 -2.71
N SER A 379 -17.36 31.33 -1.90
CA SER A 379 -18.68 30.96 -1.33
C SER A 379 -18.68 31.05 0.19
#